data_AF-A0A838H425-F1
#
_entry.id   AF-A0A838H425-F1
#
_cell.length_a   1.000
_cell.length_b   1.000
_cell.length_c   1.000
_cell.angle_alpha   90.00
_cell.angle_beta   90.00
_cell.angle_gamma   90.00
#
_symmetry.space_group_name_H-M   'P 1'
#
loop_
_entity.id
_entity.type
_entity.pdbx_description
1 polymer ?
#
loop_
_entity_poly.entity_id
_entity_poly.type
_entity_poly.pdbx_seq_one_letter_code
_entity_poly.pdbx_strand_id
1 'polypeptide(L)'
;MLNGQTVFDTTRAQYVWEWPNYPQYYIPLQDVAQHLLLDEEREQRLHLGTASRYGLRVGDVRRESAALVYGGDALAGLAGMVRFEWAALDAWFEEDEEIFVHLSRVK
;
A
#
# COMPACT_ATOMS: atom_id res chain seq x y z
N MET A 1 9.48 3.24 3.81
CA MET A 1 10.14 2.39 4.85
C MET A 1 9.30 2.40 6.13
N LEU A 2 9.52 1.46 7.06
CA LEU A 2 8.92 1.45 8.41
C LEU A 2 9.97 0.99 9.42
N ASN A 3 10.21 1.77 10.48
CA ASN A 3 11.19 1.46 11.53
C ASN A 3 12.58 1.00 10.98
N GLY A 4 13.09 1.71 9.97
CA GLY A 4 14.38 1.41 9.35
C GLY A 4 14.41 0.21 8.39
N GLN A 5 13.28 -0.47 8.16
CA GLN A 5 13.18 -1.55 7.18
C GLN A 5 12.44 -1.13 5.90
N THR A 6 12.94 -1.62 4.77
CA THR A 6 12.32 -1.46 3.46
C THR A 6 11.09 -2.36 3.35
N VAL A 7 9.92 -1.75 3.19
CA VAL A 7 8.64 -2.47 3.06
C VAL A 7 8.41 -2.96 1.64
N PHE A 8 8.85 -2.18 0.64
CA PHE A 8 8.87 -2.58 -0.76
C PHE A 8 10.00 -1.83 -1.48
N ASP A 9 10.47 -2.41 -2.59
CA ASP A 9 11.39 -1.80 -3.54
C ASP A 9 10.97 -2.22 -4.94
N THR A 10 10.56 -1.26 -5.78
CA THR A 10 10.00 -1.58 -7.10
C THR A 10 10.28 -0.49 -8.13
N THR A 11 10.47 -0.93 -9.37
CA THR A 11 10.43 -0.08 -10.58
C THR A 11 9.17 -0.36 -11.43
N ARG A 12 8.24 -1.14 -10.90
CA ARG A 12 7.04 -1.66 -11.59
C ARG A 12 5.75 -1.21 -10.92
N ALA A 13 5.82 -0.12 -10.15
CA ALA A 13 4.65 0.49 -9.56
C ALA A 13 3.67 0.92 -10.66
N GLN A 14 2.37 0.69 -10.42
CA GLN A 14 1.31 1.18 -11.28
C GLN A 14 0.61 2.36 -10.61
N TYR A 15 0.40 3.42 -11.40
CA TYR A 15 -0.37 4.59 -10.98
C TYR A 15 -1.83 4.40 -11.35
N VAL A 16 -2.67 4.25 -10.33
CA VAL A 16 -4.11 3.96 -10.51
C VAL A 16 -4.92 5.15 -10.05
N TRP A 17 -5.69 5.74 -10.97
CA TRP A 17 -6.63 6.81 -10.66
C TRP A 17 -7.96 6.22 -10.19
N GLU A 18 -8.09 6.03 -8.88
CA GLU A 18 -9.36 5.63 -8.27
C GLU A 18 -10.39 6.78 -8.29
N TRP A 19 -9.90 8.02 -8.23
CA TRP A 19 -10.69 9.26 -8.23
C TRP A 19 -9.90 10.37 -8.95
N PRO A 20 -10.57 11.45 -9.41
CA PRO A 20 -9.86 12.60 -9.95
C PRO A 20 -8.88 13.22 -8.94
N ASN A 21 -7.76 13.75 -9.46
CA ASN A 21 -6.77 14.60 -8.78
C ASN A 21 -5.59 13.94 -8.04
N TYR A 22 -5.64 12.66 -7.62
CA TYR A 22 -4.47 11.99 -7.02
C TYR A 22 -4.42 10.48 -7.33
N PRO A 23 -3.41 9.98 -8.08
CA PRO A 23 -3.24 8.55 -8.28
C PRO A 23 -2.78 7.86 -7.00
N GLN A 24 -3.05 6.56 -6.92
CA GLN A 24 -2.54 5.68 -5.88
C GLN A 24 -1.47 4.76 -6.46
N TYR A 25 -0.44 4.48 -5.65
CA TYR A 25 0.59 3.52 -6.00
C TYR A 25 0.10 2.11 -5.72
N TYR A 26 0.12 1.29 -6.75
CA TYR A 26 -0.09 -0.13 -6.67
C TYR A 26 1.25 -0.82 -6.91
N ILE A 27 1.69 -1.60 -5.91
CA ILE A 27 2.99 -2.26 -5.88
C ILE A 27 2.78 -3.75 -6.12
N PRO A 28 3.52 -4.42 -7.03
CA PRO A 28 3.43 -5.87 -7.15
C PRO A 28 3.73 -6.55 -5.82
N LEU A 29 2.89 -7.49 -5.38
CA LEU A 29 3.06 -8.18 -4.10
C LEU A 29 4.43 -8.88 -3.97
N GLN A 30 5.02 -9.29 -5.10
CA GLN A 30 6.35 -9.89 -5.14
C GLN A 30 7.50 -8.91 -4.84
N ASP A 31 7.26 -7.60 -4.95
CA ASP A 31 8.22 -6.54 -4.62
C ASP A 31 8.05 -6.04 -3.18
N VAL A 32 7.04 -6.55 -2.47
CA VAL A 32 6.78 -6.25 -1.07
C VAL A 32 7.50 -7.29 -0.20
N ALA A 33 8.08 -6.82 0.91
CA ALA A 33 8.61 -7.68 1.96
C ALA A 33 7.44 -8.35 2.71
N GLN A 34 6.87 -9.42 2.13
CA GLN A 34 5.63 -10.06 2.60
C GLN A 34 5.68 -10.56 4.05
N HIS A 35 6.87 -10.88 4.57
CA HIS A 35 7.06 -11.27 5.97
C HIS A 35 6.76 -10.13 6.97
N LEU A 36 6.68 -8.88 6.49
CA LEU A 36 6.28 -7.71 7.28
C LEU A 36 4.76 -7.49 7.25
N LEU A 37 4.04 -8.14 6.33
CA LEU A 37 2.59 -8.06 6.23
C LEU A 37 1.94 -8.94 7.31
N LEU A 38 0.93 -8.39 7.97
CA LEU A 38 0.08 -9.11 8.91
C LEU A 38 -1.32 -9.21 8.35
N ASP A 39 -1.77 -10.40 7.99
CA ASP A 39 -3.16 -10.60 7.59
C ASP A 39 -4.08 -10.22 8.76
N GLU A 40 -5.05 -9.36 8.49
CA GLU A 40 -6.05 -8.95 9.48
C GLU A 40 -7.33 -9.77 9.36
N GLU A 41 -7.36 -10.77 8.47
CA GLU A 41 -8.50 -11.65 8.18
C GLU A 41 -9.76 -10.83 7.81
N ARG A 42 -9.54 -9.69 7.15
CA ARG A 42 -10.59 -8.76 6.73
C ARG A 42 -10.58 -8.60 5.22
N GLU A 43 -11.42 -9.38 4.57
CA GLU A 43 -11.70 -9.25 3.14
C GLU A 43 -12.77 -8.18 2.88
N GLN A 44 -12.62 -7.45 1.78
CA GLN A 44 -13.58 -6.45 1.33
C GLN A 44 -13.75 -6.49 -0.18
N ARG A 45 -15.00 -6.36 -0.62
CA ARG A 45 -15.34 -6.24 -2.04
C ARG A 45 -15.39 -4.77 -2.45
N LEU A 46 -14.51 -4.38 -3.37
CA LEU A 46 -14.39 -3.03 -3.88
C LEU A 46 -14.77 -2.97 -5.36
N HIS A 47 -14.88 -1.76 -5.90
CA HIS A 47 -15.13 -1.55 -7.32
C HIS A 47 -13.98 -2.08 -8.22
N LEU A 48 -12.77 -2.16 -7.67
CA LEU A 48 -11.58 -2.68 -8.34
C LEU A 48 -11.40 -4.20 -8.19
N GLY A 49 -12.27 -4.87 -7.43
CA GLY A 49 -12.15 -6.30 -7.09
C GLY A 49 -12.19 -6.58 -5.60
N THR A 50 -11.99 -7.85 -5.25
CA THR A 50 -11.84 -8.26 -3.86
C THR A 50 -10.42 -8.02 -3.38
N ALA A 51 -10.29 -7.46 -2.18
CA ALA A 51 -9.00 -7.21 -1.54
C ALA A 51 -9.03 -7.60 -0.07
N SER A 52 -7.93 -8.17 0.41
CA SER A 52 -7.73 -8.49 1.82
C SER A 52 -6.90 -7.41 2.49
N ARG A 53 -7.27 -7.07 3.73
CA ARG A 53 -6.63 -6.02 4.51
C ARG A 53 -5.48 -6.57 5.33
N TYR A 54 -4.35 -5.87 5.26
CA TYR A 54 -3.13 -6.22 5.96
C TYR A 54 -2.64 -5.06 6.83
N GLY A 55 -2.10 -5.39 7.99
CA GLY A 55 -1.23 -4.51 8.76
C GLY A 55 0.24 -4.68 8.37
N LEU A 56 1.10 -3.85 8.96
CA LEU A 56 2.55 -3.98 8.92
C LEU A 56 3.12 -4.18 10.33
N ARG A 57 4.16 -5.00 10.44
CA ARG A 57 4.95 -5.15 11.67
C ARG A 57 6.44 -5.21 11.38
N VAL A 58 7.19 -4.34 12.05
CA VAL A 58 8.66 -4.31 12.03
C VAL A 58 9.16 -4.18 13.48
N GLY A 59 9.66 -5.28 14.04
CA GLY A 59 9.96 -5.36 15.48
C GLY A 59 8.72 -5.08 16.32
N ASP A 60 8.81 -4.13 17.24
CA ASP A 60 7.70 -3.72 18.11
C ASP A 60 6.75 -2.70 17.47
N VAL A 61 7.11 -2.15 16.30
CA VAL A 61 6.25 -1.19 15.59
C VAL A 61 5.19 -1.95 14.79
N ARG A 62 3.92 -1.61 15.06
CA ARG A 62 2.76 -2.12 14.32
C ARG A 62 1.97 -0.96 13.70
N ARG A 63 1.48 -1.18 12.48
CA ARG A 63 0.50 -0.35 11.80
C ARG A 63 -0.64 -1.24 11.34
N GLU A 64 -1.83 -1.03 11.87
CA GLU A 64 -3.01 -1.76 11.43
C GLU A 64 -3.56 -1.14 10.16
N SER A 65 -4.26 -1.95 9.36
CA SER A 65 -4.97 -1.51 8.16
C SER A 65 -4.07 -0.74 7.18
N ALA A 66 -2.82 -1.15 7.09
CA ALA A 66 -1.75 -0.48 6.36
C ALA A 66 -1.77 -0.75 4.85
N ALA A 67 -2.35 -1.87 4.42
CA ALA A 67 -2.36 -2.26 3.02
C ALA A 67 -3.63 -3.03 2.62
N LEU A 68 -3.91 -3.00 1.32
CA LEU A 68 -4.89 -3.86 0.64
C LEU A 68 -4.16 -4.70 -0.39
N VAL A 69 -4.34 -6.02 -0.34
CA VAL A 69 -3.79 -6.95 -1.32
C VAL A 69 -4.93 -7.46 -2.18
N TYR A 70 -4.85 -7.23 -3.50
CA TYR A 70 -5.91 -7.55 -4.44
C TYR A 70 -5.84 -9.00 -4.92
N GLY A 71 -6.97 -9.69 -4.85
CA GLY A 71 -7.13 -11.09 -5.25
C GLY A 71 -7.19 -11.28 -6.77
N GLY A 72 -7.34 -12.55 -7.20
CA GLY A 72 -7.35 -12.91 -8.62
C GLY A 72 -8.59 -12.45 -9.39
N ASP A 73 -9.65 -12.06 -8.71
CA ASP A 73 -10.89 -11.50 -9.28
C ASP A 73 -10.84 -9.97 -9.47
N ALA A 74 -9.71 -9.34 -9.11
CA ALA A 74 -9.51 -7.93 -9.34
C ALA A 74 -9.44 -7.57 -10.82
N LEU A 75 -9.69 -6.29 -11.14
CA LEU A 75 -9.61 -5.78 -12.50
C LEU A 75 -8.26 -6.11 -13.13
N ALA A 76 -8.24 -6.29 -14.45
CA ALA A 76 -7.04 -6.63 -15.20
C ALA A 76 -5.90 -5.64 -14.87
N GLY A 77 -4.76 -6.18 -14.46
CA GLY A 77 -3.58 -5.41 -14.02
C GLY A 77 -3.48 -5.16 -12.50
N LEU A 78 -4.56 -5.39 -11.73
CA LEU A 78 -4.57 -5.21 -10.26
C LEU A 78 -4.47 -6.52 -9.47
N ALA A 79 -4.74 -7.67 -10.09
CA ALA A 79 -4.57 -8.96 -9.43
C ALA A 79 -3.12 -9.15 -8.94
N GLY A 80 -2.94 -9.44 -7.65
CA GLY A 80 -1.62 -9.57 -7.04
C GLY A 80 -0.89 -8.25 -6.79
N MET A 81 -1.58 -7.12 -6.85
CA MET A 81 -1.05 -5.81 -6.48
C MET A 81 -1.42 -5.43 -5.04
N VAL A 82 -0.60 -4.58 -4.44
CA VAL A 82 -0.74 -4.06 -3.08
C VAL A 82 -0.90 -2.55 -3.13
N ARG A 83 -1.98 -2.05 -2.52
CA ARG A 83 -2.18 -0.62 -2.28
C ARG A 83 -1.87 -0.33 -0.83
N PHE A 84 -0.91 0.55 -0.55
CA PHE A 84 -0.61 0.98 0.81
C PHE A 84 -1.42 2.22 1.19
N GLU A 85 -1.84 2.31 2.45
CA GLU A 85 -2.38 3.54 3.01
C GLU A 85 -1.24 4.54 3.22
N TRP A 86 -1.39 5.76 2.70
CA TRP A 86 -0.38 6.82 2.80
C TRP A 86 0.12 7.05 4.22
N ALA A 87 -0.80 7.07 5.19
CA ALA A 87 -0.51 7.30 6.60
C ALA A 87 0.16 6.10 7.31
N ALA A 88 0.24 4.94 6.65
CA ALA A 88 0.80 3.73 7.26
C ALA A 88 2.33 3.61 7.10
N LEU A 89 2.94 4.38 6.20
CA LEU A 89 4.38 4.41 6.00
C LEU A 89 4.95 5.72 6.53
N ASP A 90 6.10 5.64 7.20
CA ASP A 90 6.74 6.81 7.81
C ASP A 90 7.38 7.74 6.74
N ALA A 91 7.70 7.21 5.55
CA ALA A 91 8.25 7.96 4.42
C ALA A 91 7.98 7.24 3.08
N TRP A 92 7.69 8.04 2.05
CA TRP A 92 7.54 7.66 0.65
C TRP A 92 8.64 8.36 -0.16
N PHE A 93 9.40 7.60 -0.95
CA PHE A 93 10.47 8.12 -1.81
C PHE A 93 10.12 7.86 -3.27
N GLU A 94 10.16 8.89 -4.10
CA GLU A 94 10.14 8.78 -5.56
C GLU A 94 11.40 9.50 -6.08
N GLU A 95 12.23 8.80 -6.87
CA GLU A 95 13.49 9.35 -7.43
C GLU A 95 14.37 10.12 -6.42
N ASP A 96 14.73 9.47 -5.31
CA ASP A 96 15.58 10.02 -4.23
C ASP A 96 15.03 11.28 -3.51
N GLU A 97 13.81 11.72 -3.81
CA GLU A 97 13.11 12.80 -3.08
C GLU A 97 12.03 12.24 -2.14
N GLU A 98 12.03 12.71 -0.89
CA GLU A 98 11.01 12.36 0.12
C GLU A 98 9.73 13.15 -0.16
N ILE A 99 8.62 12.46 -0.44
CA ILE A 99 7.32 13.10 -0.66
C ILE A 99 6.65 13.37 0.69
N PHE A 100 6.64 14.64 1.14
CA PHE A 100 5.81 15.09 2.26
C PHE A 100 4.39 15.44 1.78
N VAL A 101 3.42 14.53 1.93
CA VAL A 101 2.00 14.88 1.73
C VAL A 101 1.42 15.42 3.04
N HIS A 102 1.38 16.74 3.19
CA HIS A 102 0.70 17.40 4.31
C HIS A 102 -0.82 17.38 4.08
N LEU A 103 -1.53 16.42 4.70
CA LEU A 103 -2.99 16.47 4.88
C LEU A 103 -3.34 17.59 5.87
N SER A 104 -3.34 18.83 5.38
CA SER A 104 -3.96 19.93 6.11
C SER A 104 -5.47 19.72 6.08
N ARG A 105 -6.00 19.13 7.15
CA ARG A 105 -7.40 19.32 7.52
C ARG A 105 -7.60 20.82 7.78
N VAL A 106 -8.17 21.52 6.82
CA VAL A 106 -8.78 22.83 7.10
C VAL A 106 -10.13 22.56 7.77
N LYS A 107 -10.34 23.26 8.88
CA LYS A 107 -11.43 23.17 9.84
C LYS A 107 -12.83 23.23 9.22
#